data_AF-A0A561D2C3-F1
#
_entry.id   AF-A0A561D2C3-F1
#
_cell.length_a   1.000
_cell.length_b   1.000
_cell.length_c   1.000
_cell.angle_alpha   90.00
_cell.angle_beta   90.00
_cell.angle_gamma   90.00
#
_symmetry.space_group_name_H-M   'P 1'
#
loop_
_entity.id
_entity.type
_entity.pdbx_description
1 polymer ?
#
loop_
_entity_poly.entity_id
_entity_poly.type
_entity_poly.pdbx_seq_one_letter_code
_entity_poly.pdbx_strand_id
1 'polypeptide(L)' 'MKYIDVMYGGKEYLLLFEYDSGYCEIQEKDNQYNIKLVNVSELEQVFVPFSR' A
#
# COMPACT_ATOMS: atom_id res chain seq x y z
N MET A 1 -1.55 -15.08 3.51
CA MET A 1 -0.59 -14.22 2.79
C MET A 1 -0.37 -12.99 3.65
N LYS A 2 0.86 -12.49 3.81
CA LYS A 2 1.13 -11.25 4.56
C LYS A 2 0.95 -10.08 3.59
N TYR A 3 -0.05 -9.25 3.83
CA TYR A 3 -0.20 -7.98 3.12
C TYR A 3 0.65 -6.92 3.82
N ILE A 4 1.20 -5.99 3.04
CA ILE A 4 1.97 -4.86 3.55
C ILE A 4 1.03 -3.66 3.62
N ASP A 5 0.92 -3.05 4.79
CA ASP A 5 0.16 -1.82 4.97
C ASP A 5 0.96 -0.62 4.44
N VAL A 6 0.30 0.23 3.65
CA VAL A 6 0.90 1.44 3.04
C VAL A 6 -0.05 2.63 3.20
N MET A 7 0.51 3.84 3.25
CA MET A 7 -0.25 5.09 3.29
C MET A 7 -0.21 5.76 1.92
N TYR A 8 -1.37 6.20 1.44
CA TYR A 8 -1.49 6.96 0.19
C TYR A 8 -2.47 8.11 0.39
N GLY A 9 -1.99 9.35 0.21
CA GLY A 9 -2.81 10.55 0.41
C GLY A 9 -3.46 10.64 1.80
N GLY A 10 -2.75 10.18 2.84
CA GLY A 10 -3.23 10.22 4.23
C GLY A 10 -4.24 9.13 4.61
N LYS A 11 -4.49 8.12 3.76
CA LYS A 11 -5.37 6.97 4.06
C LYS A 11 -4.58 5.66 3.96
N GLU A 12 -4.94 4.67 4.78
CA GLU A 12 -4.33 3.33 4.78
C GLU A 12 -4.88 2.44 3.65
N TYR A 13 -3.97 1.70 3.03
CA TYR A 13 -4.24 0.72 1.99
C TYR A 13 -3.38 -0.52 2.20
N LEU A 14 -3.75 -1.61 1.51
CA LEU A 14 -2.95 -2.83 1.39
C LEU A 14 -2.20 -2.80 0.07
N LEU A 15 -0.89 -3.02 0.10
CA LEU A 15 -0.10 -3.28 -1.09
C LEU A 15 -0.40 -4.70 -1.60
N LEU A 16 -0.92 -4.78 -2.82
CA LEU A 16 -1.25 -6.05 -3.48
C LEU A 16 -0.07 -6.55 -4.32
N PHE A 17 0.50 -5.66 -5.13
CA PHE A 17 1.56 -5.99 -6.07
C PHE A 17 2.43 -4.77 -6.38
N GLU A 18 3.74 -4.98 -6.50
CA GLU A 18 4.70 -3.98 -6.93
C GLU A 18 5.31 -4.41 -8.27
N TYR A 19 5.26 -3.51 -9.25
CA TYR A 19 5.79 -3.73 -10.58
C TYR A 19 7.22 -3.18 -10.69
N ASP A 20 8.05 -3.82 -11.51
CA ASP A 20 9.42 -3.35 -11.81
C ASP A 20 9.47 -1.95 -12.45
N SER A 21 8.33 -1.44 -12.93
CA SER A 21 8.17 -0.08 -13.46
C SER A 21 8.14 1.02 -12.39
N GLY A 22 8.16 0.65 -11.10
CA GLY A 22 8.01 1.58 -9.98
C GLY A 22 6.56 1.98 -9.70
N TYR A 23 5.60 1.25 -10.25
CA TYR A 23 4.18 1.37 -9.93
C TYR A 23 3.73 0.20 -9.05
N CYS A 24 2.63 0.39 -8.34
CA CYS A 24 2.07 -0.64 -7.48
C CYS A 24 0.54 -0.57 -7.43
N GLU A 25 -0.07 -1.72 -7.18
CA GLU A 25 -1.48 -1.85 -6.90
C GLU A 25 -1.72 -1.80 -5.40
N ILE A 26 -2.54 -0.85 -4.97
CA ILE A 26 -2.99 -0.71 -3.59
C ILE A 26 -4.50 -0.88 -3.50
N GLN A 27 -4.97 -1.45 -2.39
CA GLN A 27 -6.38 -1.77 -2.16
C GLN A 27 -6.87 -1.15 -0.85
N GLU A 28 -8.08 -0.60 -0.86
CA GLU A 28 -8.71 -0.14 0.38
C GLU A 28 -9.05 -1.30 1.31
N LYS A 29 -8.74 -1.17 2.61
CA LYS A 29 -9.04 -2.21 3.61
C LYS A 29 -10.53 -2.54 3.72
N ASP A 30 -11.38 -1.52 3.58
CA ASP A 30 -12.84 -1.66 3.72
C ASP A 30 -13.54 -1.99 2.38
N ASN A 31 -12.82 -1.95 1.25
CA ASN A 31 -13.40 -2.19 -0.07
C ASN A 31 -12.43 -2.93 -1.00
N GLN A 32 -12.60 -4.25 -1.05
CA GLN A 32 -11.76 -5.14 -1.85
C GLN A 32 -11.84 -4.91 -3.37
N TYR A 33 -12.85 -4.19 -3.87
CA TYR A 33 -13.01 -3.93 -5.30
C TYR A 33 -12.39 -2.60 -5.74
N ASN A 34 -11.92 -1.80 -4.79
CA ASN A 34 -11.29 -0.51 -5.08
C ASN A 34 -9.76 -0.66 -5.07
N ILE A 35 -9.22 -0.95 -6.26
CA ILE A 35 -7.78 -1.07 -6.51
C ILE A 35 -7.31 0.20 -7.22
N LYS A 36 -6.21 0.78 -6.73
CA LYS A 36 -5.55 1.93 -7.33
C LYS A 36 -4.16 1.54 -7.81
N LEU A 37 -3.80 2.01 -8.99
CA LEU A 37 -2.43 1.94 -9.50
C LEU A 37 -1.74 3.28 -9.21
N VAL A 38 -0.70 3.26 -8.39
CA VAL A 38 0.03 4.47 -7.95
C VAL A 38 1.53 4.27 -8.10
N ASN A 39 2.29 5.35 -8.19
CA ASN A 39 3.74 5.25 -8.16
C ASN A 39 4.22 4.98 -6.73
N VAL A 40 5.25 4.13 -6.57
CA VAL A 40 5.82 3.79 -5.25
C VAL A 40 6.31 5.05 -4.51
N SER A 41 6.76 6.08 -5.25
CA SER A 41 7.20 7.35 -4.65
C SER A 41 6.06 8.17 -4.01
N GLU A 42 4.81 7.87 -4.33
CA GLU A 42 3.63 8.49 -3.70
C GLU A 42 3.19 7.75 -2.43
N LEU A 43 3.78 6.59 -2.14
CA LEU A 43 3.49 5.82 -0.95
C LEU A 43 4.34 6.28 0.23
N GLU A 44 3.69 6.41 1.38
CA GLU A 44 4.34 6.57 2.66
C GLU A 44 4.37 5.19 3.35
N GLN A 45 5.57 4.73 3.76
CA GLN A 45 5.68 3.48 4.51
C GLN A 45 5.04 3.64 5.89
N VAL A 46 4.13 2.73 6.24
CA VAL A 46 3.68 2.59 7.62
C VAL A 46 4.85 1.98 8.39
N PHE A 47 5.66 2.81 9.04
CA PHE A 47 6.60 2.34 10.04
C PHE A 47 5.78 1.68 11.16
N VAL A 48 5.66 0.36 11.13
CA VAL A 48 5.31 -0.41 12.32
C VAL A 48 6.56 -0.38 13.21
N PRO A 49 6.57 0.37 14.33
CA PRO A 49 7.68 0.30 15.24
C PRO A 49 7.73 -1.14 15.74
N PHE A 50 8.81 -1.85 15.42
CA PHE A 50 9.13 -3.12 16.06
C PHE A 50 9.14 -2.86 17.57
N SER A 51 8.07 -3.28 18.24
CA SER A 51 7.98 -3.28 19.69
C SER A 51 9.04 -4.26 20.18
N ARG A 52 10.05 -3.74 20.89
CA ARG A 52 11.11 -4.51 21.53
C ARG A 52 10.90 -4.48 23.03
#